data_AF-A0A093CK11-F1
#
_entry.id   AF-A0A093CK11-F1
#
_cell.length_a   1.000
_cell.length_b   1.000
_cell.length_c   1.000
_cell.angle_alpha   90.00
_cell.angle_beta   90.00
_cell.angle_gamma   90.00
#
_symmetry.space_group_name_H-M   'P 1'
#
loop_
_entity.id
_entity.type
_entity.pdbx_description
1 polymer ?
#
loop_
_entity_poly.entity_id
_entity_poly.type
_entity_poly.pdbx_seq_one_letter_code
_entity_poly.pdbx_strand_id
1 'polypeptide(L)'
;LLQITVKDIEDFEKSYKDSEEELADIKAAYVDFEGDMDRIMESVLCADYTDEPRIRKIIEKAIASGEVPSYKAFVKESKQKTMARKRRAEKEAREAEKTKNELGLGGENDLKALIQSRNKDRQKEMDDFLAQLEAKYGNNAKKGGKKTAAKKAK
;
A
#
# COMPACT_ATOMS: atom_id res chain seq x y z
N LEU A 1 17.32 12.23 11.66
CA LEU A 1 15.99 11.91 11.09
C LEU A 1 15.37 10.88 12.03
N LEU A 2 14.16 11.12 12.53
CA LEU A 2 13.42 10.14 13.32
C LEU A 2 13.15 8.91 12.44
N GLN A 3 13.68 7.76 12.85
CA GLN A 3 13.40 6.49 12.21
C GLN A 3 12.15 5.91 12.85
N ILE A 4 11.09 5.73 12.05
CA ILE A 4 9.87 5.05 12.48
C ILE A 4 10.07 3.55 12.28
N THR A 5 9.78 2.77 13.31
CA THR A 5 9.93 1.30 13.34
C THR A 5 8.57 0.62 13.38
N VAL A 6 8.54 -0.69 13.12
CA VAL A 6 7.32 -1.51 13.27
C VAL A 6 6.79 -1.44 14.70
N LYS A 7 7.69 -1.42 15.68
CA LYS A 7 7.33 -1.30 17.10
C LYS A 7 6.60 0.00 17.40
N ASP A 8 7.02 1.12 16.80
CA ASP A 8 6.34 2.41 17.01
C ASP A 8 4.89 2.37 16.51
N ILE A 9 4.62 1.63 15.44
CA ILE A 9 3.27 1.41 14.90
C ILE A 9 2.44 0.54 15.85
N GLU A 10 3.02 -0.56 16.34
CA GLU A 10 2.34 -1.45 17.30
C GLU A 10 2.05 -0.75 18.64
N ASP A 11 2.96 0.08 19.11
CA ASP A 11 2.80 0.84 20.36
C ASP A 11 1.75 1.94 20.20
N PHE A 12 1.70 2.61 19.04
CA PHE A 12 0.62 3.55 18.70
C PHE A 12 -0.74 2.86 18.63
N GLU A 13 -0.84 1.71 17.93
CA GLU A 13 -2.10 0.95 17.84
C GLU A 13 -2.64 0.61 19.23
N LYS A 14 -1.77 0.14 20.14
CA LYS A 14 -2.16 -0.18 21.52
C LYS A 14 -2.60 1.04 22.32
N SER A 15 -1.98 2.20 22.10
CA SER A 15 -2.36 3.43 22.79
C SER A 15 -3.64 4.04 22.25
N TYR A 16 -3.92 3.83 20.96
CA TYR A 16 -5.10 4.35 20.28
C TYR A 16 -6.34 3.49 20.54
N LYS A 17 -6.22 2.16 20.48
CA LYS A 17 -7.35 1.26 20.75
C LYS A 17 -7.86 1.40 22.18
N ASP A 18 -9.18 1.47 22.30
CA ASP A 18 -9.96 1.74 23.52
C ASP A 18 -9.66 3.10 24.19
N SER A 19 -8.99 4.02 23.50
CA SER A 19 -8.74 5.39 23.97
C SER A 19 -9.95 6.30 23.78
N GLU A 20 -9.94 7.45 24.46
CA GLU A 20 -10.95 8.49 24.25
C GLU A 20 -10.93 9.03 22.82
N GLU A 21 -9.75 9.07 22.18
CA GLU A 21 -9.57 9.49 20.79
C GLU A 21 -10.28 8.52 19.84
N GLU A 22 -10.05 7.21 19.98
CA GLU A 22 -10.75 6.21 19.16
C GLU A 22 -12.26 6.26 19.37
N LEU A 23 -12.73 6.43 20.62
CA LEU A 23 -14.16 6.54 20.89
C LEU A 23 -14.78 7.77 20.21
N ALA A 24 -14.06 8.89 20.15
CA ALA A 24 -14.50 10.09 19.44
C ALA A 24 -14.51 9.86 17.92
N ASP A 25 -13.46 9.26 17.37
CA ASP A 25 -13.32 8.97 15.94
C ASP A 25 -14.38 7.99 15.44
N ILE A 26 -14.68 6.93 16.21
CA ILE A 26 -15.77 5.98 15.90
C ILE A 26 -17.12 6.70 15.85
N LYS A 27 -17.40 7.60 16.81
CA LYS A 27 -18.66 8.35 16.84
C LYS A 27 -18.74 9.34 15.68
N ALA A 28 -17.64 10.04 15.38
CA ALA A 28 -17.56 10.95 14.26
C ALA A 28 -17.81 10.21 12.93
N ALA A 29 -17.08 9.12 12.68
CA ALA A 29 -17.27 8.28 11.50
C ALA A 29 -18.70 7.71 11.42
N TYR A 30 -19.29 7.31 12.54
CA TYR A 30 -20.67 6.84 12.59
C TYR A 30 -21.67 7.91 12.15
N VAL A 31 -21.48 9.16 12.59
CA VAL A 31 -22.33 10.29 12.20
C VAL A 31 -22.11 10.65 10.73
N ASP A 32 -20.86 10.78 10.30
CA ASP A 32 -20.48 11.19 8.94
C ASP A 32 -20.94 10.19 7.88
N PHE A 33 -20.98 8.90 8.21
CA PHE A 33 -21.42 7.84 7.32
C PHE A 33 -22.82 7.30 7.61
N GLU A 34 -23.59 8.01 8.43
CA GLU A 34 -24.98 7.67 8.77
C GLU A 34 -25.17 6.20 9.17
N GLY A 35 -24.22 5.67 9.95
CA GLY A 35 -24.21 4.30 10.44
C GLY A 35 -23.87 3.22 9.40
N ASP A 36 -23.31 3.56 8.24
CA ASP A 36 -22.77 2.57 7.31
C ASP A 36 -21.46 1.95 7.83
N MET A 37 -21.57 0.74 8.38
CA MET A 37 -20.45 -0.02 8.92
C MET A 37 -19.36 -0.34 7.89
N ASP A 38 -19.64 -0.36 6.58
CA ASP A 38 -18.58 -0.55 5.57
C ASP A 38 -17.63 0.64 5.60
N ARG A 39 -18.18 1.86 5.60
CA ARG A 39 -17.39 3.09 5.59
C ARG A 39 -16.70 3.35 6.92
N ILE A 40 -17.37 3.04 8.04
CA ILE A 40 -16.80 3.21 9.38
C ILE A 40 -15.56 2.34 9.54
N MET A 41 -15.63 1.05 9.14
CA MET A 41 -14.49 0.14 9.27
C MET A 41 -13.33 0.53 8.34
N GLU A 42 -13.62 1.15 7.19
CA GLU A 42 -12.59 1.65 6.26
C GLU A 42 -11.95 2.97 6.72
N SER A 43 -12.61 3.76 7.58
CA SER A 43 -12.16 5.09 7.99
C SER A 43 -11.45 5.14 9.34
N VAL A 44 -11.86 4.30 10.30
CA VAL A 44 -11.32 4.33 11.66
C VAL A 44 -9.88 3.79 11.67
N LEU A 45 -8.96 4.52 12.29
CA LEU A 45 -7.56 4.12 12.37
C LEU A 45 -7.42 2.78 13.09
N CYS A 46 -6.46 1.96 12.63
CA CYS A 46 -6.12 0.66 13.22
C CYS A 46 -7.30 -0.32 13.32
N ALA A 47 -8.41 -0.07 12.62
CA ALA A 47 -9.57 -0.97 12.61
C ALA A 47 -9.28 -2.17 11.69
N ASP A 48 -9.28 -3.36 12.27
CA ASP A 48 -9.30 -4.61 11.51
C ASP A 48 -10.71 -5.20 11.46
N TYR A 49 -10.99 -6.09 10.51
CA TYR A 49 -12.29 -6.76 10.43
C TYR A 49 -12.63 -7.54 11.72
N THR A 50 -11.61 -7.99 12.47
CA THR A 50 -11.78 -8.63 13.78
C THR A 50 -12.23 -7.67 14.88
N ASP A 51 -12.03 -6.35 14.71
CA ASP A 51 -12.45 -5.31 15.64
C ASP A 51 -13.93 -4.93 15.49
N GLU A 52 -14.59 -5.30 14.39
CA GLU A 52 -15.99 -4.92 14.11
C GLU A 52 -16.94 -5.21 15.29
N PRO A 53 -16.88 -6.36 15.99
CA PRO A 53 -17.74 -6.62 17.15
C PRO A 53 -17.51 -5.65 18.32
N ARG A 54 -16.28 -5.16 18.52
CA ARG A 54 -15.94 -4.18 19.56
C ARG A 54 -16.44 -2.79 19.17
N ILE A 55 -16.18 -2.37 17.93
CA ILE A 55 -16.64 -1.09 17.38
C ILE A 55 -18.17 -1.01 17.37
N ARG A 56 -18.88 -2.08 16.98
CA ARG A 56 -20.35 -2.15 17.10
C ARG A 56 -20.85 -1.92 18.51
N LYS A 57 -20.22 -2.53 19.52
CA LYS A 57 -20.59 -2.33 20.93
C LYS A 57 -20.38 -0.90 21.39
N ILE A 58 -19.34 -0.22 20.91
CA ILE A 58 -19.08 1.20 21.20
C ILE A 58 -20.23 2.04 20.64
N ILE A 59 -20.59 1.82 19.37
CA ILE A 59 -21.69 2.54 18.71
C ILE A 59 -23.03 2.25 19.40
N GLU A 60 -23.32 0.99 19.74
CA GLU A 60 -24.55 0.59 20.44
C GLU A 60 -24.67 1.29 21.80
N LYS A 61 -23.57 1.39 22.55
CA LYS A 61 -23.53 2.16 23.81
C LYS A 61 -23.78 3.65 23.58
N ALA A 62 -23.16 4.24 22.56
CA ALA A 62 -23.33 5.66 22.24
C ALA A 62 -24.76 5.99 21.77
N ILE A 63 -25.42 5.07 21.05
CA ILE A 63 -26.84 5.19 20.71
C ILE A 63 -27.69 5.09 21.98
N ALA A 64 -27.40 4.13 22.86
CA ALA A 64 -28.16 3.92 24.10
C ALA A 64 -28.02 5.09 25.08
N SER A 65 -26.85 5.76 25.13
CA SER A 65 -26.65 6.97 25.92
C SER A 65 -27.20 8.25 25.26
N GLY A 66 -27.61 8.18 23.99
CA GLY A 66 -28.13 9.32 23.24
C GLY A 66 -27.05 10.27 22.73
N GLU A 67 -25.78 9.87 22.74
CA GLU A 67 -24.65 10.66 22.23
C GLU A 67 -24.63 10.75 20.71
N VAL A 68 -25.14 9.73 20.03
CA VAL A 68 -25.28 9.70 18.56
C VAL A 68 -26.69 9.24 18.17
N PRO A 69 -27.23 9.72 17.02
CA PRO A 69 -28.56 9.33 16.56
C PRO A 69 -28.63 7.86 16.14
N SER A 70 -29.83 7.29 16.10
CA SER A 70 -30.02 5.92 15.62
C SER A 70 -30.26 5.90 14.11
N TYR A 71 -29.26 5.45 13.33
CA TYR A 71 -29.42 5.30 11.89
C TYR A 71 -29.92 3.91 11.47
N LYS A 72 -30.85 3.89 10.50
CA LYS A 72 -31.43 2.65 9.98
C LYS A 72 -30.39 1.72 9.34
N ALA A 73 -29.35 2.28 8.70
CA ALA A 73 -28.29 1.50 8.06
C ALA A 73 -27.56 0.60 9.07
N PHE A 74 -27.32 1.11 10.27
CA PHE A 74 -26.69 0.36 11.35
C PHE A 74 -27.65 -0.64 12.01
N VAL A 75 -28.84 -0.16 12.42
CA VAL A 75 -29.79 -0.95 13.21
C VAL A 75 -30.39 -2.10 12.43
N LYS A 76 -30.62 -1.90 11.12
CA LYS A 76 -31.21 -2.91 10.23
C LYS A 76 -30.17 -3.59 9.34
N GLU A 77 -28.89 -3.50 9.70
CA GLU A 77 -27.86 -4.18 8.92
C GLU A 77 -28.11 -5.69 8.90
N SER A 78 -28.06 -6.27 7.70
CA SER A 78 -28.22 -7.71 7.55
C SER A 78 -26.95 -8.44 7.98
N LYS A 79 -27.11 -9.63 8.57
CA LYS A 79 -25.98 -10.53 8.87
C LYS A 79 -25.16 -10.87 7.61
N GLN A 80 -25.80 -10.87 6.44
CA GLN A 80 -25.15 -11.13 5.16
C GLN A 80 -24.12 -10.03 4.83
N LYS A 81 -24.42 -8.76 5.14
CA LYS A 81 -23.50 -7.63 4.91
C LYS A 81 -22.26 -7.75 5.81
N THR A 82 -22.44 -8.02 7.11
CA THR A 82 -21.33 -8.30 8.03
C THR A 82 -20.47 -9.49 7.57
N MET A 83 -21.09 -10.60 7.17
CA MET A 83 -20.35 -11.76 6.64
C MET A 83 -19.62 -11.45 5.33
N ALA A 84 -20.19 -10.61 4.48
CA ALA A 84 -19.57 -10.18 3.23
C ALA A 84 -18.33 -9.32 3.48
N ARG A 85 -18.36 -8.40 4.46
CA ARG A 85 -17.18 -7.64 4.91
C ARG A 85 -16.05 -8.56 5.35
N LYS A 86 -16.33 -9.49 6.27
CA LYS A 86 -15.35 -10.47 6.75
C LYS A 86 -14.73 -11.27 5.59
N ARG A 87 -15.55 -11.78 4.67
CA ARG A 87 -15.05 -12.53 3.50
C ARG A 87 -14.19 -11.68 2.56
N ARG A 88 -14.50 -10.39 2.42
CA ARG A 88 -13.70 -9.46 1.61
C ARG A 88 -12.31 -9.27 2.23
N ALA A 89 -12.24 -9.01 3.54
CA ALA A 89 -10.99 -8.89 4.28
C ALA A 89 -10.16 -10.18 4.22
N GLU A 90 -10.77 -11.36 4.41
CA GLU A 90 -10.08 -12.65 4.30
C GLU A 90 -9.53 -12.91 2.89
N LYS A 91 -10.29 -12.52 1.87
CA LYS A 91 -9.86 -12.65 0.46
C LYS A 91 -8.67 -11.72 0.18
N GLU A 92 -8.76 -10.46 0.60
CA GLU A 92 -7.68 -9.47 0.43
C GLU A 92 -6.41 -9.91 1.17
N ALA A 93 -6.52 -10.41 2.40
CA ALA A 93 -5.39 -10.93 3.16
C ALA A 93 -4.69 -12.08 2.42
N ARG A 94 -5.45 -13.00 1.81
CA ARG A 94 -4.90 -14.10 1.00
C ARG A 94 -4.20 -13.60 -0.26
N GLU A 95 -4.79 -12.62 -0.94
CA GLU A 95 -4.19 -12.02 -2.14
C GLU A 95 -2.89 -11.28 -1.77
N ALA A 96 -2.89 -10.53 -0.67
CA ALA A 96 -1.72 -9.84 -0.15
C ALA A 96 -0.59 -10.83 0.23
N GLU A 97 -0.93 -11.93 0.91
CA GLU A 97 0.05 -12.99 1.24
C GLU A 97 0.65 -13.62 -0.02
N LYS A 98 -0.19 -13.92 -1.02
CA LYS A 98 0.26 -14.46 -2.31
C LYS A 98 1.22 -13.49 -3.01
N THR A 99 0.87 -12.22 -3.11
CA THR A 99 1.73 -11.21 -3.73
C THR A 99 3.01 -10.98 -2.94
N LYS A 100 2.95 -11.00 -1.60
CA LYS A 100 4.13 -10.94 -0.72
C LYS A 100 5.10 -12.08 -1.04
N ASN A 101 4.59 -13.30 -1.19
CA ASN A 101 5.39 -14.48 -1.53
C ASN A 101 5.96 -14.40 -2.96
N GLU A 102 5.16 -13.97 -3.95
CA GLU A 102 5.60 -13.78 -5.34
C GLU A 102 6.71 -12.71 -5.47
N LEU A 103 6.64 -11.66 -4.66
CA LEU A 103 7.67 -10.62 -4.60
C LEU A 103 8.87 -10.99 -3.72
N GLY A 104 8.83 -12.14 -3.04
CA GLY A 104 9.89 -12.57 -2.12
C GLY A 104 10.08 -11.63 -0.93
N LEU A 105 9.00 -10.99 -0.47
CA LEU A 105 9.03 -10.03 0.64
C LEU A 105 8.82 -10.77 1.97
N GLY A 106 9.88 -11.25 2.61
CA GLY A 106 9.81 -11.99 3.89
C GLY A 106 10.57 -11.35 5.05
N GLY A 107 11.56 -10.53 4.76
CA GLY A 107 12.46 -9.86 5.70
C GLY A 107 12.35 -8.34 5.69
N GLU A 108 12.89 -7.73 6.75
CA GLU A 108 12.79 -6.28 7.01
C GLU A 108 13.40 -5.41 5.89
N ASN A 109 14.42 -5.91 5.19
CA ASN A 109 15.14 -5.16 4.15
C ASN A 109 14.69 -5.51 2.72
N ASP A 110 13.75 -6.43 2.54
CA ASP A 110 13.44 -6.98 1.21
C ASP A 110 12.82 -5.92 0.29
N LEU A 111 11.95 -5.06 0.82
CA LEU A 111 11.38 -3.95 0.06
C LEU A 111 12.47 -2.99 -0.42
N LYS A 112 13.43 -2.65 0.47
CA LYS A 112 14.56 -1.79 0.14
C LYS A 112 15.44 -2.43 -0.94
N ALA A 113 15.72 -3.73 -0.81
CA ALA A 113 16.48 -4.49 -1.80
C ALA A 113 15.77 -4.52 -3.16
N LEU A 114 14.46 -4.72 -3.17
CA LEU A 114 13.64 -4.76 -4.38
C LEU A 114 13.60 -3.40 -5.10
N ILE A 115 13.46 -2.30 -4.34
CA ILE A 115 13.56 -0.94 -4.89
C ILE A 115 14.94 -0.69 -5.50
N GLN A 116 16.02 -1.07 -4.80
CA GLN A 116 17.38 -0.92 -5.31
C GLN A 116 17.63 -1.74 -6.57
N SER A 117 17.12 -2.98 -6.64
CA SER A 117 17.19 -3.81 -7.84
C SER A 117 16.50 -3.11 -9.01
N ARG A 118 15.24 -2.67 -8.83
CA ARG A 118 14.48 -1.96 -9.87
C ARG A 118 15.17 -0.68 -10.35
N ASN A 119 15.84 0.04 -9.46
CA ASN A 119 16.60 1.24 -9.84
C ASN A 119 17.79 0.89 -10.74
N LYS A 120 18.51 -0.20 -10.43
CA LYS A 120 19.62 -0.70 -11.26
C LYS A 120 19.13 -1.20 -12.62
N ASP A 121 18.01 -1.94 -12.64
CA ASP A 121 17.42 -2.44 -13.87
C ASP A 121 17.01 -1.29 -14.80
N ARG A 122 16.35 -0.25 -14.27
CA ARG A 122 16.03 0.96 -15.03
C ARG A 122 17.27 1.67 -15.55
N GLN A 123 18.34 1.75 -14.76
CA GLN A 123 19.58 2.38 -15.22
C GLN A 123 20.18 1.59 -16.39
N LYS A 124 20.22 0.26 -16.30
CA LYS A 124 20.71 -0.61 -17.38
C LYS A 124 19.86 -0.46 -18.65
N GLU A 125 18.53 -0.43 -18.52
CA GLU A 125 17.64 -0.20 -19.67
C GLU A 125 17.90 1.14 -20.36
N MET A 126 18.20 2.20 -19.59
CA MET A 126 18.58 3.49 -20.17
C MET A 126 19.94 3.43 -20.87
N ASP A 127 20.93 2.76 -20.28
CA ASP A 127 22.24 2.58 -20.91
C ASP A 127 22.12 1.78 -22.23
N ASP A 128 21.34 0.70 -22.23
CA ASP A 128 21.06 -0.10 -23.43
C ASP A 128 20.31 0.72 -24.50
N PHE A 129 19.37 1.57 -24.10
CA PHE A 129 18.66 2.48 -25.01
C PHE A 129 19.60 3.53 -25.62
N LEU A 130 20.47 4.15 -24.81
CA LEU A 130 21.46 5.12 -25.28
C LEU A 130 22.47 4.46 -26.24
N ALA A 131 22.92 3.24 -25.94
CA ALA A 131 23.81 2.48 -26.83
C ALA A 131 23.16 2.18 -28.18
N GLN A 132 21.85 1.87 -28.21
CA GLN A 132 21.10 1.67 -29.46
C GLN A 132 20.97 2.97 -30.26
N LEU A 133 20.74 4.11 -29.61
CA LEU A 133 20.73 5.41 -30.27
C LEU A 133 22.11 5.76 -30.85
N GLU A 134 23.17 5.53 -30.08
CA GLU A 134 24.55 5.73 -30.53
C GLU A 134 24.87 4.84 -31.74
N ALA A 135 24.52 3.56 -31.71
CA ALA A 135 24.74 2.65 -32.85
C ALA A 135 24.00 3.10 -34.11
N LYS A 136 22.77 3.61 -33.98
CA LYS A 136 21.92 4.03 -35.10
C LYS A 136 22.34 5.36 -35.70
N TYR A 137 22.74 6.34 -34.88
CA TYR A 137 22.99 7.71 -35.33
C TYR A 137 24.46 8.15 -35.21
N GLY A 138 25.26 7.51 -34.38
CA GLY A 138 26.68 7.83 -34.17
C GLY A 138 27.60 7.38 -35.31
N ASN A 139 27.14 6.49 -36.19
CA ASN A 139 27.96 5.89 -37.26
C ASN A 139 27.92 6.62 -38.62
N ASN A 140 27.69 7.94 -38.65
CA ASN A 140 27.85 8.76 -39.86
C ASN A 140 29.24 9.40 -40.02
N ALA A 141 30.23 9.01 -39.21
CA ALA A 141 31.58 9.54 -39.31
C ALA A 141 32.64 8.43 -39.22
N LYS A 142 32.74 7.57 -40.25
CA LYS A 142 33.99 6.88 -40.71
C LYS A 142 33.70 5.85 -41.82
N LYS A 143 33.46 6.33 -43.04
CA LYS A 143 33.80 5.60 -44.28
C LYS A 143 34.40 6.58 -45.28
N GLY A 144 35.66 6.97 -45.05
CA GLY A 144 36.41 7.79 -45.98
C GLY A 144 37.89 7.73 -45.63
N GLY A 145 38.71 7.18 -46.54
CA GLY A 145 40.17 7.29 -46.45
C GLY A 145 40.94 5.98 -46.63
N LYS A 146 40.82 5.35 -47.80
CA LYS A 146 41.83 4.42 -48.32
C LYS A 146 43.16 5.19 -48.47
N LYS A 147 44.24 4.77 -47.80
CA LYS A 147 45.62 5.15 -48.17
C LYS A 147 46.46 3.88 -48.33
N THR A 148 46.56 3.44 -49.57
CA THR A 148 47.60 2.50 -50.04
C THR A 148 48.96 3.19 -49.95
N ALA A 149 49.87 2.64 -49.16
CA ALA A 149 51.26 3.09 -49.10
C ALA A 149 52.00 2.65 -50.38
N ALA A 150 52.46 3.63 -51.16
CA ALA A 150 53.26 3.42 -52.36
C ALA A 150 54.73 3.16 -52.01
N LYS A 151 55.31 2.13 -52.65
CA LYS A 151 56.76 1.84 -52.73
C LYS A 151 57.56 3.08 -53.16
N LYS A 152 58.77 3.23 -52.61
CA LYS A 152 59.91 3.75 -53.38
C LYS A 152 61.20 3.08 -52.90
N ALA A 153 61.83 2.37 -53.85
CA ALA A 153 63.22 1.98 -53.80
C ALA A 153 64.08 3.17 -54.29
N LYS A 154 65.26 3.34 -53.69
CA LYS A 154 66.55 3.34 -54.41
C LYS A 154 67.68 3.21 -53.39
#